data_AF-A0A9D4SXZ1-F1
#
_entry.id   AF-A0A9D4SXZ1-F1
#
_cell.length_a   1.000
_cell.length_b   1.000
_cell.length_c   1.000
_cell.angle_alpha   90.00
_cell.angle_beta   90.00
_cell.angle_gamma   90.00
#
_symmetry.space_group_name_H-M   'P 1'
#
loop_
_entity.id
_entity.type
_entity.pdbx_description
1 polymer ?
#
loop_
_entity_poly.entity_id
_entity_poly.type
_entity_poly.pdbx_seq_one_letter_code
_entity_poly.pdbx_strand_id
1 'polypeptide(L)'
;MRRLLLLAALAAAVHLDAGSLTVLDSWWPAQSVLLRQVSDGRRLLRAVLRNNRITECELQRDAQALGRFYQEVGAHLQCRGNATDPCNGVHLHHLRSLLEWRRLRRACTGFQRRRSRRRRDLLMYPGTNWCGSGSSARKLHELGPNSRADRCCREHDHCPFTIEAFRRRFHLFNYRLHTLSHCECDERPSA
;
A
#
# COMPACT_ATOMS: atom_id res chain seq x y z
N MET A 1 1.25 -12.27 -40.31
CA MET A 1 1.35 -10.79 -40.25
C MET A 1 0.04 -10.10 -39.82
N ARG A 2 -1.16 -10.56 -40.23
CA ARG A 2 -2.44 -9.94 -39.83
C ARG A 2 -2.81 -10.01 -38.34
N ARG A 3 -2.33 -11.00 -37.58
CA ARG A 3 -2.58 -11.11 -36.12
C ARG A 3 -1.78 -10.10 -35.27
N LEU A 4 -0.59 -9.69 -35.73
CA LEU A 4 0.21 -8.64 -35.06
C LEU A 4 -0.40 -7.25 -35.26
N LEU A 5 -1.05 -7.01 -36.41
CA LEU A 5 -1.75 -5.76 -36.69
C LEU A 5 -3.05 -5.60 -35.88
N LEU A 6 -3.75 -6.69 -35.54
CA LEU A 6 -4.94 -6.67 -34.68
C LEU A 6 -4.61 -6.36 -33.21
N LEU A 7 -3.48 -6.86 -32.70
CA LEU A 7 -2.99 -6.49 -31.36
C LEU A 7 -2.53 -5.03 -31.32
N ALA A 8 -1.92 -4.52 -32.40
CA ALA A 8 -1.58 -3.12 -32.53
C ALA A 8 -2.81 -2.21 -32.66
N ALA A 9 -3.89 -2.66 -33.31
CA ALA A 9 -5.14 -1.89 -33.44
C ALA A 9 -5.93 -1.83 -32.12
N LEU A 10 -5.92 -2.90 -31.32
CA LEU A 10 -6.45 -2.86 -29.94
C LEU A 10 -5.58 -1.99 -29.01
N ALA A 11 -4.26 -1.97 -29.23
CA ALA A 11 -3.35 -1.05 -28.55
C ALA A 11 -3.47 0.40 -29.04
N ALA A 12 -3.93 0.64 -30.27
CA ALA A 12 -4.08 1.97 -30.88
C ALA A 12 -5.47 2.59 -30.66
N ALA A 13 -6.53 1.78 -30.51
CA ALA A 13 -7.84 2.27 -30.07
C ALA A 13 -7.85 2.77 -28.61
N VAL A 14 -6.79 2.41 -27.88
CA VAL A 14 -6.46 2.90 -26.54
C VAL A 14 -5.17 3.73 -26.63
N HIS A 15 -5.13 4.70 -27.56
CA HIS A 15 -4.25 5.87 -27.40
C HIS A 15 -4.76 6.69 -26.20
N LEU A 16 -4.54 6.14 -25.00
CA LEU A 16 -4.57 6.87 -23.74
C LEU A 16 -3.38 7.82 -23.79
N ASP A 17 -3.64 9.09 -24.07
CA ASP A 17 -2.65 10.16 -23.90
C ASP A 17 -1.88 9.93 -22.61
N ALA A 18 -0.55 10.01 -22.67
CA ALA A 18 0.30 9.96 -21.49
C ALA A 18 -0.09 11.12 -20.56
N GLY A 19 -1.01 10.88 -19.62
CA GLY A 19 -1.66 11.92 -18.80
C GLY A 19 -3.15 11.69 -18.54
N SER A 20 -3.78 10.77 -19.27
CA SER A 20 -5.16 10.35 -19.06
C SER A 20 -5.30 9.33 -17.92
N LEU A 21 -6.35 9.48 -17.10
CA LEU A 21 -6.68 8.51 -16.04
C LEU A 21 -7.84 7.63 -16.49
N THR A 22 -7.62 6.32 -16.49
CA THR A 22 -8.65 5.32 -16.74
C THR A 22 -9.25 4.88 -15.41
N VAL A 23 -10.56 5.06 -15.24
CA VAL A 23 -11.28 4.66 -14.01
C VAL A 23 -12.33 3.63 -14.33
N LEU A 24 -12.30 2.53 -13.58
CA LEU A 24 -13.29 1.48 -13.59
C LEU A 24 -13.87 1.33 -12.18
N ASP A 25 -15.13 1.74 -12.03
CA ASP A 25 -15.85 1.67 -10.76
C ASP A 25 -16.89 0.55 -10.82
N SER A 26 -16.90 -0.36 -9.85
CA SER A 26 -17.91 -1.42 -9.70
C SER A 26 -18.68 -1.21 -8.40
N TRP A 27 -20.00 -1.01 -8.49
CA TRP A 27 -20.84 -0.65 -7.34
C TRP A 27 -21.82 -1.78 -6.96
N TRP A 28 -21.84 -2.13 -5.68
CA TRP A 28 -22.79 -3.10 -5.10
C TRP A 28 -23.73 -2.40 -4.09
N PRO A 29 -24.97 -2.06 -4.50
CA PRO A 29 -25.89 -1.26 -3.68
C PRO A 29 -26.29 -1.93 -2.37
N ALA A 30 -26.53 -3.25 -2.39
CA ALA A 30 -27.00 -4.00 -1.22
C ALA A 30 -26.04 -3.95 -0.01
N GLN A 31 -24.76 -3.62 -0.23
CA GLN A 31 -23.72 -3.63 0.80
C GLN A 31 -23.05 -2.25 0.98
N SER A 32 -23.47 -1.25 0.20
CA SER A 32 -22.83 0.07 0.13
C SER A 32 -21.32 0.00 -0.15
N VAL A 33 -20.91 -0.92 -1.04
CA VAL A 33 -19.52 -1.16 -1.42
C VAL A 33 -19.26 -0.65 -2.83
N LEU A 34 -18.13 0.04 -3.00
CA LEU A 34 -17.60 0.50 -4.28
C LEU A 34 -16.17 -0.03 -4.44
N LEU A 35 -15.92 -0.81 -5.48
CA LEU A 35 -14.57 -1.09 -5.95
C LEU A 35 -14.18 -0.02 -6.97
N ARG A 36 -13.19 0.80 -6.64
CA ARG A 36 -12.64 1.81 -7.54
C ARG A 36 -11.26 1.40 -8.01
N GLN A 37 -11.11 1.24 -9.31
CA GLN A 37 -9.84 0.92 -9.97
C GLN A 37 -9.42 2.10 -10.84
N VAL A 38 -8.21 2.63 -10.65
CA VAL A 38 -7.72 3.81 -11.37
C VAL A 38 -6.32 3.57 -11.87
N SER A 39 -6.08 3.79 -13.17
CA SER A 39 -4.74 3.69 -13.77
C SER A 39 -4.33 4.98 -14.48
N ASP A 40 -3.06 5.35 -14.32
CA ASP A 40 -2.39 6.44 -15.06
C ASP A 40 -1.52 5.92 -16.23
N GLY A 41 -1.70 4.67 -16.62
CA GLY A 41 -0.88 3.99 -17.65
C GLY A 41 0.44 3.43 -17.12
N ARG A 42 0.86 3.79 -15.91
CA ARG A 42 2.10 3.28 -15.27
C ARG A 42 1.84 2.60 -13.94
N ARG A 43 0.74 2.94 -13.28
CA ARG A 43 0.37 2.46 -11.95
C ARG A 43 -1.11 2.20 -11.92
N LEU A 44 -1.49 1.11 -11.28
CA LEU A 44 -2.88 0.75 -11.01
C LEU A 44 -3.14 0.89 -9.51
N LEU A 45 -4.17 1.64 -9.14
CA LEU A 45 -4.67 1.70 -7.78
C LEU A 45 -6.01 0.99 -7.73
N ARG A 46 -6.15 0.05 -6.80
CA ARG A 46 -7.41 -0.66 -6.53
C ARG A 46 -7.82 -0.32 -5.10
N ALA A 47 -9.00 0.27 -4.93
CA ALA A 47 -9.52 0.64 -3.62
C ALA A 47 -10.93 0.08 -3.43
N VAL A 48 -11.17 -0.57 -2.30
CA VAL A 48 -12.51 -0.93 -1.84
C VAL A 48 -12.97 0.15 -0.87
N LEU A 49 -14.09 0.78 -1.18
CA LEU A 49 -14.73 1.79 -0.37
C LEU A 49 -16.04 1.23 0.20
N ARG A 50 -16.24 1.37 1.50
CA ARG A 50 -17.51 1.11 2.17
C ARG A 50 -17.98 2.40 2.83
N ASN A 51 -19.19 2.86 2.54
CA ASN A 51 -19.71 4.15 3.03
C ASN A 51 -18.72 5.32 2.77
N ASN A 52 -18.16 5.36 1.55
CA ASN A 52 -17.17 6.35 1.13
C ASN A 52 -15.85 6.38 1.93
N ARG A 53 -15.55 5.32 2.70
CA ARG A 53 -14.26 5.15 3.41
C ARG A 53 -13.49 3.98 2.82
N ILE A 54 -12.19 4.18 2.60
CA ILE A 54 -11.29 3.12 2.13
C ILE A 54 -11.18 2.03 3.21
N THR A 55 -11.66 0.82 2.90
CA THR A 55 -11.51 -0.38 3.74
C THR A 55 -10.33 -1.23 3.28
N GLU A 56 -10.00 -1.17 2.00
CA GLU A 56 -8.83 -1.83 1.42
C GLU A 56 -8.28 -0.99 0.28
N CYS A 57 -6.95 -0.96 0.13
CA CYS A 57 -6.34 -0.33 -1.02
C CYS A 57 -4.97 -0.93 -1.35
N GLU A 58 -4.72 -1.09 -2.64
CA GLU A 58 -3.47 -1.57 -3.21
C GLU A 58 -3.00 -0.63 -4.32
N LEU A 59 -1.70 -0.32 -4.32
CA LEU A 59 -1.05 0.45 -5.40
C LEU A 59 -0.03 -0.46 -6.09
N GLN A 60 -0.37 -0.87 -7.31
CA GLN A 60 0.38 -1.82 -8.12
C GLN A 60 1.18 -1.07 -9.19
N ARG A 61 2.40 -1.57 -9.46
CA ARG A 61 3.28 -1.10 -10.55
C ARG A 61 3.66 -2.25 -11.50
N ASP A 62 3.04 -3.40 -11.30
CA ASP A 62 3.33 -4.62 -12.03
C ASP A 62 2.70 -4.57 -13.42
N ALA A 63 3.47 -4.93 -14.45
CA ALA A 63 3.03 -4.87 -15.83
C ALA A 63 1.90 -5.85 -16.13
N GLN A 64 1.87 -7.03 -15.48
CA GLN A 64 0.79 -7.99 -15.65
C GLN A 64 -0.51 -7.48 -15.04
N ALA A 65 -0.45 -6.88 -13.85
CA ALA A 65 -1.60 -6.25 -13.21
C ALA A 65 -2.19 -5.12 -14.06
N LEU A 66 -1.33 -4.26 -14.61
CA LEU A 66 -1.77 -3.21 -15.56
C LEU A 66 -2.38 -3.81 -16.83
N GLY A 67 -1.75 -4.84 -17.42
CA GLY A 67 -2.25 -5.51 -18.62
C GLY A 67 -3.65 -6.12 -18.41
N ARG A 68 -3.85 -6.83 -17.30
CA ARG A 68 -5.16 -7.40 -16.93
C ARG A 68 -6.22 -6.32 -16.75
N PHE A 69 -5.88 -5.22 -16.09
CA PHE A 69 -6.78 -4.09 -15.93
C PHE A 69 -7.21 -3.49 -17.27
N TYR A 70 -6.27 -3.27 -18.19
CA TYR A 70 -6.62 -2.75 -19.52
C TYR A 70 -7.40 -3.74 -20.38
N GLN A 71 -7.19 -5.04 -20.20
CA GLN A 71 -8.05 -6.08 -20.81
C GLN A 71 -9.48 -6.01 -20.26
N GLU A 72 -9.65 -5.85 -18.94
CA GLU A 72 -10.95 -5.67 -18.29
C GLU A 72 -11.66 -4.40 -18.78
N VAL A 73 -10.93 -3.28 -18.87
CA VAL A 73 -11.45 -2.03 -19.46
C VAL A 73 -11.86 -2.23 -20.92
N GLY A 74 -11.05 -2.93 -21.72
CA GLY A 74 -11.35 -3.23 -23.11
C GLY A 74 -12.61 -4.09 -23.28
N ALA A 75 -12.84 -5.05 -22.38
CA ALA A 75 -14.09 -5.80 -22.33
C ALA A 75 -15.27 -4.90 -21.94
N HIS A 76 -15.08 -3.97 -20.99
CA HIS A 76 -16.12 -3.03 -20.58
C HIS A 76 -16.50 -1.99 -21.64
N LEU A 77 -15.59 -1.65 -22.56
CA LEU A 77 -15.89 -0.80 -23.70
C LEU A 77 -16.79 -1.48 -24.74
N GLN A 78 -16.89 -2.82 -24.70
CA GLN A 78 -17.71 -3.61 -25.63
C GLN A 78 -19.15 -3.83 -25.11
N CYS A 79 -19.46 -3.36 -23.90
CA CYS A 79 -20.80 -3.45 -23.32
C CYS A 79 -21.77 -2.56 -24.12
N ARG A 80 -22.96 -3.09 -24.41
CA ARG A 80 -23.98 -2.42 -25.24
C ARG A 80 -25.05 -1.70 -24.42
N GLY A 81 -25.00 -1.77 -23.09
CA GLY A 81 -25.94 -1.05 -22.21
C GLY A 81 -27.33 -1.69 -22.11
N ASN A 82 -27.47 -2.97 -22.48
CA ASN A 82 -28.72 -3.70 -22.29
C ASN A 82 -28.82 -4.26 -20.86
N ALA A 83 -30.03 -4.41 -20.32
CA ALA A 83 -30.26 -4.83 -18.93
C ALA A 83 -29.71 -6.23 -18.57
N THR A 84 -29.31 -7.05 -19.55
CA THR A 84 -28.67 -8.36 -19.38
C THR A 84 -27.16 -8.33 -19.49
N ASP A 85 -26.56 -7.15 -19.67
CA ASP A 85 -25.13 -6.99 -19.84
C ASP A 85 -24.40 -7.26 -18.51
N PRO A 86 -23.36 -8.12 -18.48
CA PRO A 86 -22.53 -8.35 -17.29
C PRO A 86 -21.88 -7.06 -16.74
N CYS A 87 -21.96 -5.96 -17.46
CA CYS A 87 -21.45 -4.64 -17.06
C CYS A 87 -22.42 -3.80 -16.21
N ASN A 88 -23.60 -4.32 -15.85
CA ASN A 88 -24.52 -3.62 -14.95
C ASN A 88 -23.82 -3.22 -13.62
N GLY A 89 -23.77 -1.91 -13.33
CA GLY A 89 -23.12 -1.36 -12.14
C GLY A 89 -21.60 -1.13 -12.27
N VAL A 90 -21.03 -1.34 -13.47
CA VAL A 90 -19.65 -0.99 -13.79
C VAL A 90 -19.61 0.27 -14.65
N HIS A 91 -18.95 1.30 -14.14
CA HIS A 91 -18.86 2.61 -14.78
C HIS A 91 -17.41 2.90 -15.22
N LEU A 92 -17.21 2.94 -16.53
CA LEU A 92 -15.95 3.40 -17.11
C LEU A 92 -16.02 4.91 -17.34
N HIS A 93 -15.15 5.65 -16.67
CA HIS A 93 -15.01 7.08 -16.87
C HIS A 93 -13.55 7.46 -17.09
N HIS A 94 -13.33 8.42 -17.96
CA HIS A 94 -12.03 9.04 -18.15
C HIS A 94 -11.97 10.26 -17.22
N LEU A 95 -11.28 10.12 -16.09
CA LEU A 95 -11.15 11.24 -15.15
C LEU A 95 -10.11 12.24 -15.69
N ARG A 96 -10.53 13.48 -15.93
CA ARG A 96 -9.60 14.60 -16.15
C ARG A 96 -9.00 15.15 -14.85
N SER A 97 -9.51 14.74 -13.68
CA SER A 97 -9.10 15.29 -12.39
C SER A 97 -7.85 14.59 -11.82
N LEU A 98 -6.67 15.06 -12.25
CA LEU A 98 -5.39 14.68 -11.63
C LEU A 98 -5.37 14.94 -10.11
N LEU A 99 -6.16 15.90 -9.62
CA LEU A 99 -6.28 16.22 -8.20
C LEU A 99 -6.95 15.10 -7.40
N GLU A 100 -8.04 14.53 -7.92
CA GLU A 100 -8.73 13.39 -7.29
C GLU A 100 -7.83 12.17 -7.24
N TRP A 101 -7.15 11.85 -8.34
CA TRP A 101 -6.13 10.80 -8.38
C TRP A 101 -5.05 11.00 -7.32
N ARG A 102 -4.48 12.21 -7.23
CA ARG A 102 -3.47 12.54 -6.21
C ARG A 102 -4.01 12.41 -4.79
N ARG A 103 -5.27 12.74 -4.53
CA ARG A 103 -5.92 12.58 -3.23
C ARG A 103 -6.12 11.09 -2.90
N LEU A 104 -6.67 10.31 -3.83
CA LEU A 104 -6.91 8.88 -3.66
C LEU A 104 -5.60 8.11 -3.42
N ARG A 105 -4.56 8.41 -4.20
CA ARG A 105 -3.22 7.81 -4.04
C ARG A 105 -2.60 8.15 -2.68
N ARG A 106 -2.73 9.40 -2.22
CA ARG A 106 -2.28 9.81 -0.87
C ARG A 106 -3.07 9.09 0.23
N ALA A 107 -4.38 8.96 0.07
CA ALA A 107 -5.22 8.23 1.02
C ALA A 107 -4.85 6.74 1.08
N CYS A 108 -4.63 6.10 -0.07
CA CYS A 108 -4.21 4.71 -0.19
C CYS A 108 -2.85 4.45 0.48
N THR A 109 -1.83 5.24 0.14
CA THR A 109 -0.50 5.13 0.76
C THR A 109 -0.57 5.37 2.27
N GLY A 110 -1.39 6.32 2.72
CA GLY A 110 -1.67 6.55 4.14
C GLY A 110 -2.33 5.33 4.82
N PHE A 111 -3.32 4.71 4.16
CA PHE A 111 -3.99 3.50 4.63
C PHE A 111 -3.01 2.33 4.77
N GLN A 112 -2.21 2.05 3.75
CA GLN A 112 -1.20 0.99 3.76
C GLN A 112 -0.17 1.19 4.88
N ARG A 113 0.32 2.43 5.08
CA ARG A 113 1.22 2.77 6.19
C ARG A 113 0.57 2.52 7.56
N ARG A 114 -0.70 2.91 7.74
CA ARG A 114 -1.44 2.65 8.99
C ARG A 114 -1.64 1.15 9.24
N ARG A 115 -1.99 0.38 8.20
CA ARG A 115 -2.14 -1.08 8.29
C ARG A 115 -0.82 -1.77 8.65
N SER A 116 0.29 -1.34 8.03
CA SER A 116 1.63 -1.83 8.35
C SER A 116 2.04 -1.51 9.80
N ARG A 117 1.76 -0.29 10.28
CA ARG A 117 1.99 0.07 11.69
C ARG A 117 1.17 -0.78 12.64
N ARG A 118 -0.15 -0.91 12.42
CA ARG A 118 -0.99 -1.78 13.26
C ARG A 118 -0.46 -3.21 13.34
N ARG A 119 0.03 -3.75 12.22
CA ARG A 119 0.68 -5.08 12.22
C ARG A 119 1.96 -5.11 13.06
N ARG A 120 2.76 -4.05 13.04
CA ARG A 120 3.94 -3.90 13.90
C ARG A 120 3.53 -3.79 15.37
N ASP A 121 2.53 -2.97 15.67
CA ASP A 121 2.03 -2.73 17.04
C ASP A 121 1.57 -4.03 17.72
N LEU A 122 1.07 -5.01 16.95
CA LEU A 122 0.72 -6.36 17.46
C LEU A 122 1.94 -7.18 17.92
N LEU A 123 3.14 -6.84 17.45
CA LEU A 123 4.41 -7.48 17.81
C LEU A 123 5.23 -6.63 18.79
N MET A 124 4.70 -5.48 19.21
CA MET A 124 5.30 -4.62 20.23
C MET A 124 4.83 -5.07 21.62
N TYR A 125 5.65 -4.83 22.65
CA TYR A 125 5.21 -5.02 24.02
C TYR A 125 4.01 -4.10 24.33
N PRO A 126 2.93 -4.60 24.94
CA PRO A 126 1.71 -3.83 25.14
C PRO A 126 1.96 -2.56 25.96
N GLY A 127 1.42 -1.44 25.50
CA GLY A 127 1.58 -0.15 26.17
C GLY A 127 2.95 0.52 25.96
N THR A 128 3.72 0.09 24.96
CA THR A 128 5.01 0.69 24.59
C THR A 128 5.04 1.03 23.09
N ASN A 129 5.84 2.03 22.71
CA ASN A 129 6.04 2.45 21.33
C ASN A 129 7.41 2.07 20.77
N TRP A 130 8.33 1.59 21.61
CA TRP A 130 9.73 1.31 21.28
C TRP A 130 10.14 -0.13 21.58
N CYS A 131 9.41 -0.88 22.41
CA CYS A 131 9.77 -2.26 22.73
C CYS A 131 9.28 -3.25 21.67
N GLY A 132 10.09 -3.52 20.65
CA GLY A 132 9.82 -4.55 19.64
C GLY A 132 10.73 -4.42 18.43
N SER A 133 10.28 -4.96 17.28
CA SER A 133 11.04 -4.82 16.03
C SER A 133 10.86 -3.42 15.44
N GLY A 134 11.78 -2.51 15.80
CA GLY A 134 11.71 -1.07 15.50
C GLY A 134 10.67 -0.37 16.37
N SER A 135 10.24 0.83 15.97
CA SER A 135 9.29 1.64 16.77
C SER A 135 7.98 1.95 16.04
N SER A 136 6.92 2.13 16.83
CA SER A 136 5.62 2.66 16.38
C SER A 136 5.49 4.17 16.63
N ALA A 137 6.42 4.75 17.38
CA ALA A 137 6.51 6.17 17.70
C ALA A 137 6.60 7.05 16.44
N ARG A 138 5.88 8.17 16.42
CA ARG A 138 5.98 9.21 15.39
C ARG A 138 7.02 10.26 15.72
N LYS A 139 7.31 10.44 17.00
CA LYS A 139 8.29 11.40 17.53
C LYS A 139 9.19 10.70 18.54
N LEU A 140 10.43 11.16 18.65
CA LEU A 140 11.41 10.60 19.59
C LEU A 140 10.94 10.58 21.06
N HIS A 141 10.16 11.57 21.48
CA HIS A 141 9.65 11.69 22.86
C HIS A 141 8.30 11.01 23.10
N GLU A 142 7.72 10.36 22.09
CA GLU A 142 6.43 9.69 22.21
C GLU A 142 6.60 8.35 22.94
N LEU A 143 6.17 8.31 24.20
CA LEU A 143 6.16 7.11 25.03
C LEU A 143 4.73 6.60 25.21
N GLY A 144 4.57 5.30 25.32
CA GLY A 144 3.32 4.63 25.65
C GLY A 144 3.00 4.68 27.15
N PRO A 145 1.85 4.11 27.56
CA PRO A 145 1.44 4.03 28.96
C PRO A 145 2.48 3.40 29.89
N ASN A 146 3.19 2.37 29.44
CA ASN A 146 4.30 1.77 30.18
C ASN A 146 5.60 2.54 29.93
N SER A 147 5.59 3.82 30.27
CA SER A 147 6.62 4.79 29.91
C SER A 147 8.02 4.44 30.45
N ARG A 148 8.12 3.71 31.57
CA ARG A 148 9.40 3.27 32.14
C ARG A 148 10.06 2.23 31.24
N ALA A 149 9.35 1.15 30.91
CA ALA A 149 9.87 0.14 29.98
C ALA A 149 10.13 0.74 28.60
N ASP A 150 9.20 1.58 28.12
CA ASP A 150 9.29 2.18 26.80
C ASP A 150 10.51 3.11 26.63
N ARG A 151 10.88 3.83 27.69
CA ARG A 151 12.10 4.65 27.72
C ARG A 151 13.36 3.80 27.58
N CYS A 152 13.39 2.64 28.23
CA CYS A 152 14.53 1.72 28.15
C CYS A 152 14.69 1.19 26.73
N CYS A 153 13.59 0.72 26.13
CA CYS A 153 13.61 0.23 24.74
C CYS A 153 14.00 1.33 23.75
N ARG A 154 13.51 2.57 23.96
CA ARG A 154 13.91 3.70 23.14
C ARG A 154 15.41 3.96 23.21
N GLU A 155 15.99 3.96 24.40
CA GLU A 155 17.43 4.17 24.55
C GLU A 155 18.23 3.03 23.92
N HIS A 156 17.82 1.78 24.15
CA HIS A 156 18.40 0.59 23.53
C HIS A 156 18.39 0.68 22.01
N ASP A 157 17.27 1.09 21.39
CA ASP A 157 17.14 1.24 19.94
C ASP A 157 18.08 2.31 19.33
N HIS A 158 18.57 3.26 20.15
CA HIS A 158 19.50 4.30 19.73
C HIS A 158 20.97 3.95 20.02
N CYS A 159 21.27 2.69 20.32
CA CYS A 159 22.64 2.23 20.46
C CYS A 159 23.43 2.48 19.15
N PRO A 160 24.61 3.14 19.20
CA PRO A 160 25.39 3.44 17.99
C PRO A 160 25.99 2.18 17.35
N PHE A 161 26.15 1.13 18.14
CA PHE A 161 26.79 -0.12 17.78
C PHE A 161 25.77 -1.27 17.75
N THR A 162 25.17 -1.47 16.58
CA THR A 162 24.16 -2.51 16.36
C THR A 162 24.42 -3.30 15.07
N ILE A 163 23.98 -4.55 15.03
CA ILE A 163 23.98 -5.41 13.84
C ILE A 163 22.55 -5.89 13.58
N GLU A 164 21.91 -5.33 12.55
CA GLU A 164 20.54 -5.72 12.16
C GLU A 164 20.45 -7.23 11.81
N ALA A 165 19.23 -7.76 11.88
CA ALA A 165 18.95 -9.15 11.51
C ALA A 165 19.48 -9.48 10.10
N PHE A 166 20.22 -10.58 9.98
CA PHE A 166 20.83 -11.06 8.73
C PHE A 166 21.75 -10.04 8.03
N ARG A 167 22.35 -9.11 8.78
CA ARG A 167 23.35 -8.17 8.27
C ARG A 167 24.75 -8.50 8.80
N ARG A 168 25.76 -8.05 8.04
CA ARG A 168 27.17 -8.08 8.44
C ARG A 168 27.61 -6.67 8.83
N ARG A 169 28.22 -6.54 10.00
CA ARG A 169 28.86 -5.30 10.47
C ARG A 169 29.99 -5.68 11.42
N PHE A 170 31.04 -4.86 11.51
CA PHE A 170 32.20 -5.15 12.36
C PHE A 170 32.80 -6.55 12.13
N HIS A 171 32.80 -7.01 10.87
CA HIS A 171 33.20 -8.36 10.44
C HIS A 171 32.35 -9.54 11.00
N LEU A 172 31.34 -9.27 11.82
CA LEU A 172 30.40 -10.25 12.38
C LEU A 172 29.11 -10.32 11.54
N PHE A 173 28.54 -11.52 11.39
CA PHE A 173 27.23 -11.71 10.76
C PHE A 173 26.20 -12.09 11.82
N ASN A 174 25.08 -11.36 11.85
CA ASN A 174 23.97 -11.66 12.75
C ASN A 174 23.04 -12.71 12.13
N TYR A 175 23.13 -13.96 12.60
CA TYR A 175 22.26 -15.06 12.18
C TYR A 175 20.85 -15.02 12.79
N ARG A 176 20.58 -14.07 13.71
CA ARG A 176 19.31 -13.98 14.44
C ARG A 176 18.29 -13.14 13.67
N LEU A 177 17.01 -13.36 14.00
CA LEU A 177 15.86 -12.63 13.46
C LEU A 177 15.68 -11.22 14.08
N HIS A 178 16.48 -10.86 15.07
CA HIS A 178 16.43 -9.57 15.77
C HIS A 178 17.78 -8.86 15.72
N THR A 179 17.77 -7.54 15.89
CA THR A 179 18.98 -6.71 15.98
C THR A 179 19.79 -7.07 17.21
N LEU A 180 21.11 -7.20 17.04
CA LEU A 180 22.06 -7.31 18.14
C LEU A 180 22.59 -5.91 18.48
N SER A 181 22.67 -5.59 19.77
CA SER A 181 23.26 -4.35 20.29
C SER A 181 24.60 -4.65 20.97
N HIS A 182 25.37 -3.61 21.27
CA HIS A 182 26.59 -3.74 22.08
C HIS A 182 26.23 -4.03 23.53
N CYS A 183 27.03 -4.84 24.23
CA CYS A 183 26.75 -5.25 25.61
C CYS A 183 26.50 -4.06 26.56
N GLU A 184 27.28 -2.98 26.41
CA GLU A 184 27.07 -1.74 27.18
C GLU A 184 25.69 -1.10 26.98
N CYS A 185 25.04 -1.33 25.84
CA CYS A 185 23.68 -0.85 25.60
C CYS A 185 22.63 -1.78 26.22
N ASP A 186 22.90 -3.09 26.29
CA ASP A 186 22.00 -4.10 26.84
C ASP A 186 22.04 -4.16 28.37
N GLU A 187 23.21 -3.89 28.96
CA GLU A 187 23.45 -3.96 30.41
C GLU A 187 23.13 -2.65 31.15
N ARG A 188 22.77 -1.58 30.43
CA ARG A 188 22.45 -0.29 31.04
C ARG A 188 21.29 -0.43 32.03
N PRO A 189 21.49 -0.08 33.32
CA PRO A 189 20.41 -0.05 34.27
C PRO A 189 19.39 1.01 33.87
N SER A 190 18.12 0.63 33.85
CA SER A 190 17.01 1.58 33.68
C SER A 190 16.93 2.51 34.88
N ALA A 191 17.42 3.75 34.75
CA ALA A 191 17.27 4.81 35.75
C ALA A 191 15.81 5.26 35.87
#